data_AF-A0A9X3JLC4-F1
#
_entry.id   AF-A0A9X3JLC4-F1
#
_cell.length_a   1.000
_cell.length_b   1.000
_cell.length_c   1.000
_cell.angle_alpha   90.00
_cell.angle_beta   90.00
_cell.angle_gamma   90.00
#
_symmetry.space_group_name_H-M   'P 1'
#
loop_
_entity.id
_entity.type
_entity.pdbx_description
1 polymer ?
#
loop_
_entity_poly.entity_id
_entity_poly.type
_entity_poly.pdbx_seq_one_letter_code
_entity_poly.pdbx_strand_id
1 'polypeptide(L)'
;MTARLADSLMAAGVCPAAPPGMQVYADQIQSWVKWGVLAVLGICFFASVGMLIWGRVTHHPRGARLGMDGILICLVGAILYVVGYVIVLSIVGTGC
;
A
#
# COMPACT_ATOMS: atom_id res chain seq x y z
N MET A 1 -6.49 21.00 -9.35
CA MET A 1 -5.75 21.33 -10.60
C MET A 1 -5.32 20.08 -11.39
N THR A 2 -5.16 18.91 -10.77
CA THR A 2 -4.80 17.64 -11.44
C THR A 2 -5.85 17.10 -12.43
N ALA A 3 -7.15 17.34 -12.20
CA ALA A 3 -8.22 16.88 -13.09
C ALA A 3 -8.14 17.47 -14.51
N ARG A 4 -7.77 18.76 -14.64
CA ARG A 4 -7.69 19.46 -15.93
C ARG A 4 -6.55 18.91 -16.81
N LEU A 5 -5.48 18.40 -16.21
CA LEU A 5 -4.35 17.80 -16.93
C LEU A 5 -4.71 16.41 -17.47
N ALA A 6 -5.44 15.61 -16.69
CA ALA A 6 -5.95 14.31 -17.13
C ALA A 6 -6.90 14.45 -18.33
N ASP A 7 -7.82 15.42 -18.29
CA ASP A 7 -8.74 15.70 -19.41
C ASP A 7 -7.97 16.11 -20.69
N SER A 8 -6.92 16.91 -20.57
CA SER A 8 -6.09 17.31 -21.72
C SER A 8 -5.23 16.17 -22.29
N LEU A 9 -4.79 15.21 -21.46
CA LEU A 9 -4.03 14.04 -21.91
C LEU A 9 -4.94 12.99 -22.58
N MET A 10 -6.17 12.85 -22.09
CA MET A 10 -7.23 12.03 -22.71
C MET A 10 -7.63 12.60 -24.07
N ALA A 11 -7.78 13.93 -24.18
CA ALA A 11 -8.06 14.62 -25.44
C ALA A 11 -6.89 14.56 -26.45
N ALA A 12 -5.64 14.41 -25.98
CA ALA A 12 -4.45 14.32 -26.82
C ALA A 12 -4.12 12.88 -27.29
N GLY A 13 -4.88 11.86 -26.86
CA GLY A 13 -4.64 10.47 -27.24
C GLY A 13 -3.33 9.87 -26.69
N VAL A 14 -2.68 10.56 -25.75
CA VAL A 14 -1.42 10.14 -25.11
C VAL A 14 -1.74 9.38 -23.82
N CYS A 15 -2.61 8.37 -23.90
CA CYS A 15 -2.87 7.49 -22.78
C CYS A 15 -1.80 6.38 -22.75
N PRO A 16 -1.19 6.09 -21.60
CA PRO A 16 -0.41 4.86 -21.43
C PRO A 16 -1.37 3.67 -21.60
N ALA A 17 -1.32 3.05 -22.78
CA ALA A 17 -2.11 1.89 -23.13
C ALA A 17 -1.21 0.64 -23.01
N ALA A 18 -1.56 -0.27 -22.10
CA ALA A 18 -0.88 -1.55 -22.07
C ALA A 18 -1.14 -2.32 -23.38
N PRO A 19 -0.13 -3.04 -23.92
CA PRO A 19 -0.28 -3.84 -25.11
C PRO A 19 -1.47 -4.81 -25.00
N PRO A 20 -2.26 -5.01 -26.09
CA PRO A 20 -3.44 -5.85 -26.07
C PRO A 20 -3.11 -7.27 -25.57
N GLY A 21 -3.85 -7.75 -24.57
CA GLY A 21 -3.65 -9.05 -23.91
C GLY A 21 -2.90 -9.02 -22.56
N MET A 22 -2.20 -7.92 -22.22
CA MET A 22 -1.45 -7.83 -20.96
C MET A 22 -2.24 -7.25 -19.77
N GLN A 23 -3.40 -6.63 -20.01
CA GLN A 23 -4.25 -6.05 -18.96
C GLN A 23 -4.71 -7.12 -17.94
N VAL A 24 -5.15 -8.29 -18.42
CA VAL A 24 -5.62 -9.37 -17.54
C VAL A 24 -4.51 -9.88 -16.60
N TYR A 25 -3.28 -9.97 -17.10
CA TYR A 25 -2.13 -10.38 -16.28
C TYR A 25 -1.72 -9.29 -15.30
N ALA A 26 -1.75 -8.01 -15.71
CA ALA A 26 -1.46 -6.89 -14.83
C ALA A 26 -2.46 -6.81 -13.67
N ASP A 27 -3.76 -6.94 -13.95
CA ASP A 27 -4.82 -6.91 -12.95
C ASP A 27 -4.72 -8.06 -11.95
N GLN A 28 -4.43 -9.27 -12.45
CA GLN A 28 -4.28 -10.44 -11.59
C GLN A 28 -3.08 -10.29 -10.67
N ILE A 29 -1.92 -9.86 -11.18
CA ILE A 29 -0.72 -9.61 -10.37
C ILE A 29 -0.98 -8.52 -9.33
N GLN A 30 -1.59 -7.40 -9.72
CA GLN A 30 -1.95 -6.32 -8.78
C GLN A 30 -2.90 -6.80 -7.70
N SER A 31 -3.87 -7.66 -8.02
CA SER A 31 -4.79 -8.22 -7.01
C SER A 31 -4.03 -9.03 -5.97
N TRP A 32 -3.14 -9.94 -6.39
CA TRP A 32 -2.36 -10.78 -5.49
C TRP A 32 -1.43 -9.96 -4.60
N VAL A 33 -0.79 -8.93 -5.16
CA VAL A 33 0.07 -8.01 -4.40
C VAL A 33 -0.74 -7.24 -3.36
N LYS A 34 -1.91 -6.71 -3.71
CA LYS A 34 -2.78 -5.96 -2.77
C LYS A 34 -3.21 -6.83 -1.60
N TRP A 35 -3.66 -8.05 -1.86
CA TRP A 35 -4.04 -9.00 -0.81
C TRP A 35 -2.83 -9.46 0.03
N GLY A 36 -1.68 -9.68 -0.61
CA GLY A 36 -0.45 -10.04 0.08
C GLY A 36 0.01 -8.95 1.06
N VAL A 37 0.06 -7.70 0.62
CA VAL A 37 0.47 -6.59 1.49
C VAL A 37 -0.55 -6.34 2.60
N LEU A 38 -1.85 -6.47 2.33
CA LEU A 38 -2.90 -6.36 3.35
C LEU A 38 -2.71 -7.43 4.45
N ALA A 39 -2.40 -8.67 4.06
CA ALA A 39 -2.17 -9.76 5.00
C ALA A 39 -0.93 -9.50 5.88
N VAL A 40 0.18 -9.04 5.27
CA VAL A 40 1.41 -8.70 6.01
C VAL A 40 1.17 -7.56 6.99
N LEU A 41 0.52 -6.47 6.56
CA LEU A 41 0.20 -5.35 7.45
C LEU A 41 -0.73 -5.77 8.58
N GLY A 42 -1.71 -6.64 8.32
CA GLY A 42 -2.57 -7.21 9.33
C GLY A 42 -1.78 -7.98 10.40
N ILE A 43 -0.92 -8.91 9.98
CA ILE A 43 -0.09 -9.71 10.91
C ILE A 43 0.83 -8.81 11.74
N CYS A 44 1.51 -7.85 11.11
CA CYS A 44 2.40 -6.92 11.82
C CYS A 44 1.64 -6.05 12.83
N PHE A 45 0.43 -5.60 12.48
CA PHE A 45 -0.42 -4.84 13.38
C PHE A 45 -0.83 -5.67 14.61
N PHE A 46 -1.33 -6.89 14.39
CA PHE A 46 -1.73 -7.78 15.49
C PHE A 46 -0.54 -8.20 16.37
N ALA A 47 0.63 -8.45 15.79
CA ALA A 47 1.85 -8.75 16.54
C ALA A 47 2.28 -7.55 17.43
N SER A 48 2.20 -6.33 16.90
CA SER A 48 2.54 -5.11 17.64
C SER A 48 1.55 -4.84 18.79
N VAL A 49 0.25 -5.06 18.54
CA VAL A 49 -0.79 -4.98 19.58
C VAL A 49 -0.58 -6.06 20.65
N GLY A 50 -0.20 -7.28 20.26
CA GLY A 50 0.11 -8.36 21.20
C GLY A 50 1.27 -8.00 22.13
N MET A 51 2.34 -7.40 21.59
CA MET A 51 3.48 -6.90 22.37
C MET A 51 3.08 -5.75 23.31
N LEU A 52 2.17 -4.86 22.89
CA LEU A 52 1.65 -3.81 23.76
C LEU A 52 0.90 -4.37 24.97
N ILE A 53 0.00 -5.32 24.73
CA ILE A 53 -0.78 -5.95 25.80
C ILE A 53 0.16 -6.68 26.76
N TRP A 54 1.11 -7.46 26.23
CA TRP A 54 2.09 -8.19 27.05
C TRP A 54 2.98 -7.25 27.88
N GLY A 55 3.41 -6.13 27.30
CA GLY A 55 4.20 -5.11 27.98
C GLY A 55 3.47 -4.42 29.13
N ARG A 56 2.14 -4.27 29.03
CA ARG A 56 1.31 -3.72 30.12
C ARG A 56 1.10 -4.73 31.25
N VAL A 57 0.85 -6.00 30.91
CA VAL A 57 0.64 -7.08 31.90
C VAL A 57 1.90 -7.34 32.73
N THR A 58 3.09 -7.23 32.11
CA THR A 58 4.38 -7.50 32.77
C THR A 58 4.97 -6.29 33.51
N HIS A 59 4.25 -5.16 33.60
CA HIS A 59 4.71 -3.91 34.21
C HIS A 59 6.10 -3.44 33.72
N HIS A 60 6.51 -3.84 32.51
CA HIS A 60 7.86 -3.59 32.04
C HIS A 60 7.89 -2.34 31.12
N PRO A 61 8.43 -1.19 31.59
CA PRO A 61 8.30 0.09 30.88
C PRO A 61 9.01 0.15 29.52
N ARG A 62 10.00 -0.73 29.28
CA ARG A 62 10.66 -0.85 27.96
C ARG A 62 9.85 -1.66 26.95
N GLY A 63 9.05 -2.63 27.40
CA GLY A 63 8.25 -3.49 26.51
C GLY A 63 7.12 -2.74 25.81
N ALA A 64 6.44 -1.83 26.52
CA ALA A 64 5.38 -1.02 25.95
C ALA A 64 5.87 0.00 24.90
N ARG A 65 7.14 0.46 25.00
CA ARG A 65 7.76 1.33 23.98
C ARG A 65 8.01 0.59 22.66
N LEU A 66 8.53 -0.64 22.75
CA LEU A 66 8.76 -1.49 21.57
C LEU A 66 7.46 -1.79 20.80
N GLY A 67 6.35 -2.03 21.51
CA GLY A 67 5.05 -2.21 20.86
C GLY A 67 4.52 -0.95 20.17
N MET A 68 4.76 0.23 20.75
CA MET A 68 4.34 1.52 20.17
C MET A 68 5.18 1.89 18.95
N ASP A 69 6.49 1.66 19.00
CA ASP A 69 7.40 1.85 17.86
C ASP A 69 7.04 0.88 16.71
N GLY A 70 6.61 -0.35 17.04
CA GLY A 70 6.10 -1.33 16.08
C GLY A 70 4.83 -0.87 15.34
N ILE A 71 3.85 -0.29 16.05
CA ILE A 71 2.64 0.26 15.43
C ILE A 71 2.98 1.45 14.51
N LEU A 72 3.89 2.34 14.94
CA LEU A 72 4.37 3.45 14.12
C LEU A 72 5.00 2.96 12.82
N ILE A 73 5.84 1.92 12.87
CA ILE A 73 6.45 1.32 11.68
C ILE A 73 5.41 0.68 10.75
N CYS A 74 4.37 0.05 11.29
CA CYS A 74 3.27 -0.49 10.48
C CYS A 74 2.53 0.64 9.73
N LEU A 75 2.29 1.77 10.40
CA LEU A 75 1.63 2.93 9.80
C LEU A 75 2.48 3.53 8.66
N VAL A 76 3.78 3.71 8.89
CA VAL A 76 4.71 4.21 7.86
C VAL A 76 4.78 3.24 6.67
N GLY A 77 4.86 1.93 6.93
CA GLY A 77 4.83 0.90 5.89
C GLY A 77 3.56 0.94 5.04
N ALA A 78 2.40 1.15 5.66
CA ALA A 78 1.13 1.31 4.95
C ALA A 78 1.13 2.53 4.03
N ILE A 79 1.65 3.67 4.50
CA ILE A 79 1.76 4.90 3.69
C ILE A 79 2.71 4.68 2.50
N LEU A 80 3.88 4.09 2.74
CA LEU A 80 4.86 3.81 1.68
C LEU A 80 4.28 2.88 0.61
N TYR A 81 3.51 1.87 1.01
CA TYR A 81 2.82 0.99 0.07
C TYR A 81 1.83 1.75 -0.82
N VAL A 82 0.99 2.62 -0.24
CA VAL A 82 0.03 3.41 -1.02
C VAL A 82 0.73 4.34 -2.00
N VAL A 83 1.80 5.02 -1.57
CA VAL A 83 2.60 5.90 -2.45
C VAL A 83 3.22 5.10 -3.60
N GLY A 84 3.86 3.97 -3.31
CA GLY A 84 4.43 3.09 -4.33
C GLY A 84 3.37 2.57 -5.30
N TYR A 85 2.19 2.18 -4.79
CA TYR A 85 1.09 1.69 -5.61
C TYR A 85 0.58 2.76 -6.59
N VAL A 86 0.43 4.01 -6.14
CA VAL A 86 0.00 5.13 -7.00
C VAL A 86 1.02 5.42 -8.10
N ILE A 87 2.33 5.35 -7.79
CA ILE A 87 3.39 5.52 -8.78
C ILE A 87 3.30 4.42 -9.86
N VAL A 88 3.18 3.15 -9.45
CA VAL A 88 3.05 2.03 -10.39
C VAL A 88 1.80 2.16 -11.25
N LEU A 89 0.66 2.53 -10.67
CA LEU A 89 -0.58 2.75 -11.41
C LEU A 89 -0.44 3.88 -12.45
N SER A 90 0.28 4.94 -12.09
CA SER A 90 0.54 6.08 -12.97
C SER A 90 1.47 5.73 -14.15
N ILE A 91 2.36 4.74 -13.98
CA ILE A 91 3.27 4.26 -15.03
C ILE A 91 2.58 3.26 -15.95
N VAL A 92 1.87 2.27 -15.37
CA VAL A 92 1.30 1.16 -16.13
C VAL A 92 0.12 1.61 -16.98
N GLY A 93 -0.69 2.54 -16.48
CA GLY A 93 -1.82 3.10 -17.23
C GLY A 93 -2.94 2.09 -17.47
N THR A 94 -4.17 2.45 -17.14
CA THR A 94 -5.33 1.56 -17.38
C THR A 94 -5.84 1.62 -18.83
N GLY A 95 -5.14 2.32 -19.73
CA GLY A 95 -5.79 2.89 -20.90
C GLY A 95 -6.78 3.98 -20.49
N CYS A 96 -7.09 4.88 -21.40
CA CYS A 96 -8.42 5.46 -21.39
C CYS A 96 -9.42 4.34 -21.74
#